data_AF-A0A1Y1R4A5-F1
#
_entry.id   AF-A0A1Y1R4A5-F1
#
_cell.length_a   1.000
_cell.length_b   1.000
_cell.length_c   1.000
_cell.angle_alpha   90.00
_cell.angle_beta   90.00
_cell.angle_gamma   90.00
#
_symmetry.space_group_name_H-M   'P 1'
#
loop_
_entity.id
_entity.type
_entity.pdbx_description
1 polymer ?
#
loop_
_entity_poly.entity_id
_entity_poly.type
_entity_poly.pdbx_seq_one_letter_code
_entity_poly.pdbx_strand_id
1 'polypeptide(L)'
;MFSVIGFRHSMDDKTFKSSDEYCAMALSRQQGSSLVEVMVSLLLGAIMLLGAVQILVNSKRDFLIRDAMSSVEEAGNYTFDLIGGDLRVAGYKGCVSKRDTTFDNLISSSGAVFQPERGIQGWEANGTAYSDTLIPASWGSLSAQSSANWLTTTGAQSNSMPSTSSTAARGSDIIRIWGIEPYVFNITNATATTLTVDGASVIGFPEAGTGSSADTNDRILIVSDCEKTLIVKATDFDRSTGVITLSGNSGGTSQLTSMRNMEAVIIRGVQYYIGKRGDDANNHPSLYRKRIKADGTLDDAEELVEGIANMQIVYGEKTGTTSQIAASRYVTADNVTDWSRVVSVRMWLLVETTNDFIVSATGQNYSYIGKTYTPTDRRFRREMSMTINLRNRTLGAMPWM
;
A
#
# COMPACT_ATOMS: atom_id res chain seq x y z
N MET A 1 -19.78 -29.83 -42.71
CA MET A 1 -20.88 -30.19 -43.63
C MET A 1 -21.24 -28.93 -44.41
N PHE A 2 -21.41 -29.04 -45.72
CA PHE A 2 -21.45 -27.98 -46.77
C PHE A 2 -20.10 -27.43 -47.22
N SER A 3 -19.80 -27.29 -48.51
CA SER A 3 -20.24 -28.00 -49.72
C SER A 3 -19.23 -27.59 -50.79
N VAL A 4 -18.69 -28.59 -51.47
CA VAL A 4 -17.91 -28.44 -52.70
C VAL A 4 -18.85 -27.99 -53.82
N ILE A 5 -18.45 -26.98 -54.60
CA ILE A 5 -18.89 -26.84 -55.99
C ILE A 5 -17.64 -26.57 -56.81
N GLY A 6 -17.21 -27.60 -57.55
CA GLY A 6 -16.29 -27.45 -58.66
C GLY A 6 -17.07 -27.18 -59.94
N PHE A 7 -16.45 -26.47 -60.88
CA PHE A 7 -16.73 -26.66 -62.29
C PHE A 7 -15.41 -26.84 -63.04
N ARG A 8 -15.39 -27.93 -63.79
CA ARG A 8 -14.30 -28.51 -64.56
C ARG A 8 -14.76 -28.53 -66.01
N HIS A 9 -14.01 -27.92 -66.92
CA HIS A 9 -13.89 -28.18 -68.37
C HIS A 9 -13.08 -27.01 -68.96
N SER A 10 -12.19 -27.12 -69.92
CA SER A 10 -11.94 -28.17 -70.91
C SER A 10 -10.47 -28.05 -71.33
N MET A 11 -9.75 -29.16 -71.39
CA MET A 11 -8.48 -29.25 -72.11
C MET A 11 -8.83 -29.63 -73.54
N ASP A 12 -8.69 -28.69 -74.48
CA ASP A 12 -8.64 -28.99 -75.90
C ASP A 12 -7.22 -28.78 -76.40
N ASP A 13 -6.64 -29.89 -76.81
CA ASP A 13 -5.36 -30.02 -77.50
C ASP A 13 -5.52 -29.55 -78.94
N LYS A 14 -4.81 -28.48 -79.32
CA LYS A 14 -4.56 -28.13 -80.73
C LYS A 14 -3.12 -27.66 -80.90
N THR A 15 -2.26 -28.63 -81.21
CA THR A 15 -1.25 -28.58 -82.28
C THR A 15 -0.53 -27.23 -82.48
N PHE A 16 0.68 -27.17 -81.93
CA PHE A 16 1.74 -26.23 -82.23
C PHE A 16 1.97 -26.16 -83.76
N LYS A 17 1.54 -25.06 -84.37
CA LYS A 17 1.85 -24.71 -85.76
C LYS A 17 2.78 -23.51 -85.74
N SER A 18 3.99 -23.70 -86.25
CA SER A 18 5.00 -22.66 -86.40
C SER A 18 4.51 -21.59 -87.39
N SER A 19 4.44 -20.37 -86.92
CA SER A 19 4.56 -19.18 -87.77
C SER A 19 5.10 -18.07 -86.89
N ASP A 20 6.27 -17.59 -87.25
CA ASP A 20 6.96 -16.44 -86.71
C ASP A 20 6.04 -15.22 -86.66
N GLU A 21 5.45 -14.96 -85.50
CA GLU A 21 4.90 -13.65 -85.18
C GLU A 21 5.81 -13.00 -84.14
N TYR A 22 6.70 -12.16 -84.66
CA TYR A 22 7.47 -11.17 -83.94
C TYR A 22 6.53 -10.30 -83.09
N CYS A 23 6.24 -10.71 -81.86
CA CYS A 23 5.73 -9.79 -80.85
C CYS A 23 6.90 -8.92 -80.41
N ALA A 24 7.03 -7.77 -81.08
CA ALA A 24 7.99 -6.74 -80.76
C ALA A 24 7.92 -6.45 -79.26
N MET A 25 8.98 -6.82 -78.54
CA MET A 25 9.24 -6.31 -77.21
C MET A 25 9.49 -4.81 -77.40
N ALA A 26 8.43 -4.01 -77.28
CA ALA A 26 8.55 -2.57 -77.22
C ALA A 26 9.40 -2.26 -75.99
N LEU A 27 10.72 -2.16 -76.20
CA LEU A 27 11.64 -1.54 -75.27
C LEU A 27 11.13 -0.12 -75.10
N SER A 28 10.30 0.08 -74.08
CA SER A 28 9.91 1.38 -73.59
C SER A 28 11.19 2.19 -73.46
N ARG A 29 11.37 3.13 -74.37
CA ARG A 29 12.50 4.06 -74.39
C ARG A 29 12.43 4.79 -73.05
N GLN A 30 13.33 4.47 -72.12
CA GLN A 30 13.46 5.20 -70.86
C GLN A 30 13.67 6.67 -71.24
N GLN A 31 12.62 7.48 -71.11
CA GLN A 31 12.77 8.92 -71.12
C GLN A 31 13.57 9.25 -69.87
N GLY A 32 14.82 9.69 -70.05
CA GLY A 32 15.67 10.08 -68.94
C GLY A 32 14.96 11.14 -68.12
N SER A 33 14.76 10.88 -66.83
CA SER A 33 14.19 11.83 -65.88
C SER A 33 15.05 13.10 -65.89
N SER A 34 14.42 14.27 -65.99
CA SER A 34 15.19 15.52 -65.95
C SER A 34 15.82 15.71 -64.56
N LEU A 35 16.97 16.39 -64.48
CA LEU A 35 17.63 16.71 -63.20
C LEU A 35 16.65 17.37 -62.21
N VAL A 36 15.75 18.21 -62.72
CA VAL A 36 14.71 18.90 -61.94
C VAL A 36 13.70 17.91 -61.34
N GLU A 37 13.34 16.86 -62.06
CA GLU A 37 12.39 15.84 -61.60
C GLU A 37 12.97 15.00 -60.45
N VAL A 38 14.28 14.69 -60.51
CA VAL A 38 15.01 14.04 -59.41
C VAL A 38 15.10 14.97 -58.19
N MET A 39 15.31 16.27 -58.40
CA MET A 39 15.32 17.25 -57.29
C MET A 39 13.95 17.40 -56.62
N VAL A 40 12.87 17.45 -57.41
CA VAL A 40 11.50 17.56 -56.88
C VAL A 40 11.09 16.29 -56.14
N SER A 41 11.40 15.11 -56.68
CA SER A 41 11.07 13.83 -56.03
C SER A 41 11.83 13.64 -54.71
N LEU A 42 13.11 14.01 -54.64
CA LEU A 42 13.88 14.03 -53.39
C LEU A 42 13.30 15.01 -52.37
N LEU A 43 12.92 16.21 -52.82
CA LEU A 43 12.31 17.21 -51.95
C LEU A 43 10.99 16.71 -51.35
N LEU A 44 10.11 16.13 -52.18
CA LEU A 44 8.84 15.57 -51.72
C LEU A 44 9.03 14.36 -50.79
N GLY A 45 9.98 13.47 -51.11
CA GLY A 45 10.33 12.34 -50.25
C GLY A 45 10.86 12.78 -48.89
N ALA A 46 11.72 13.80 -48.85
CA ALA A 46 12.24 14.36 -47.61
C ALA A 46 11.14 14.97 -46.75
N ILE A 47 10.21 15.73 -47.35
CA ILE A 47 9.08 16.32 -46.62
C ILE A 47 8.15 15.24 -46.06
N MET A 48 7.84 14.19 -46.84
CA MET A 48 7.02 13.08 -46.37
C MET A 48 7.67 12.32 -45.22
N LEU A 49 8.98 12.06 -45.31
CA LEU A 49 9.73 11.41 -44.24
C LEU A 49 9.75 12.24 -42.95
N LEU A 50 9.97 13.55 -43.05
CA LEU A 50 9.90 14.45 -41.88
C LEU A 50 8.51 14.44 -41.24
N GLY A 51 7.45 14.46 -42.05
CA GLY A 51 6.07 14.35 -41.56
C GLY A 51 5.81 13.02 -40.84
N ALA A 52 6.24 11.89 -41.41
CA ALA A 52 6.08 10.57 -40.82
C ALA A 52 6.85 10.43 -39.50
N VAL A 53 8.08 10.95 -39.44
CA VAL A 53 8.89 10.97 -38.20
C VAL A 53 8.19 11.78 -37.11
N GLN A 54 7.62 12.94 -37.44
CA GLN A 54 6.90 13.76 -36.47
C GLN A 54 5.67 13.05 -35.89
N ILE A 55 4.90 12.35 -36.73
CA ILE A 55 3.74 11.56 -36.29
C ILE A 55 4.20 10.45 -35.35
N LEU A 56 5.28 9.74 -35.69
CA LEU A 56 5.81 8.67 -34.86
C LEU A 56 6.29 9.18 -33.49
N VAL A 57 7.00 10.32 -33.45
CA VAL A 57 7.45 10.95 -32.20
C VAL A 57 6.27 11.36 -31.32
N ASN A 58 5.25 11.97 -31.91
CA ASN A 58 4.04 12.37 -31.19
C ASN A 58 3.28 11.14 -30.66
N SER A 59 3.09 10.10 -31.48
CA SER A 59 2.44 8.86 -31.08
C SER A 59 3.18 8.15 -29.93
N LYS A 60 4.52 8.11 -29.99
CA LYS A 60 5.35 7.56 -28.90
C LYS A 60 5.21 8.38 -27.62
N ARG A 61 5.18 9.71 -27.72
CA ARG A 61 5.01 10.60 -26.57
C ARG A 61 3.63 10.39 -25.92
N ASP A 62 2.58 10.31 -26.74
CA ASP A 62 1.21 10.06 -26.24
C ASP A 62 1.10 8.69 -25.58
N PHE A 63 1.75 7.67 -26.14
CA PHE A 63 1.82 6.34 -25.54
C PHE A 63 2.48 6.39 -24.15
N LEU A 64 3.66 7.02 -24.03
CA LEU A 64 4.38 7.11 -22.76
C LEU A 64 3.62 7.91 -21.70
N ILE A 65 2.91 8.97 -22.10
CA ILE A 65 2.07 9.74 -21.16
C ILE A 65 0.91 8.89 -20.65
N ARG A 66 0.25 8.13 -21.53
CA ARG A 66 -0.86 7.25 -21.15
C ARG A 66 -0.41 6.13 -20.23
N ASP A 67 0.72 5.50 -20.55
CA ASP A 67 1.34 4.46 -19.73
C ASP A 67 1.69 5.01 -18.34
N ALA A 68 2.36 6.17 -18.29
CA ALA A 68 2.73 6.81 -17.03
C ALA A 68 1.52 7.22 -16.17
N MET A 69 0.43 7.70 -16.79
CA MET A 69 -0.83 7.97 -16.08
C MET A 69 -1.46 6.69 -15.51
N SER A 70 -1.41 5.58 -16.27
CA SER A 70 -1.89 4.27 -15.82
C SER A 70 -1.09 3.78 -14.62
N SER A 71 0.24 3.84 -14.67
CA SER A 71 1.10 3.43 -13.55
C SER A 71 0.87 4.27 -12.30
N VAL A 72 0.62 5.57 -12.45
CA VAL A 72 0.28 6.47 -11.33
C VAL A 72 -1.05 6.08 -10.68
N GLU A 73 -2.08 5.77 -11.48
CA GLU A 73 -3.36 5.32 -10.94
C GLU A 73 -3.25 3.94 -10.27
N GLU A 74 -2.50 3.02 -10.88
CA GLU A 74 -2.25 1.68 -10.32
C GLU A 74 -1.51 1.76 -8.98
N ALA A 75 -0.41 2.52 -8.91
CA ALA A 75 0.37 2.71 -7.68
C ALA A 75 -0.46 3.34 -6.55
N GLY A 76 -1.28 4.36 -6.88
CA GLY A 76 -2.18 4.98 -5.92
C GLY A 76 -3.27 4.03 -5.42
N ASN A 77 -3.94 3.31 -6.32
CA ASN A 77 -4.98 2.35 -5.95
C ASN A 77 -4.42 1.18 -5.13
N TYR A 78 -3.26 0.66 -5.50
CA TYR A 78 -2.59 -0.39 -4.74
C TYR A 78 -2.18 0.08 -3.34
N THR A 79 -1.68 1.31 -3.22
CA THR A 79 -1.37 1.91 -1.91
C THR A 79 -2.61 2.02 -1.02
N PHE A 80 -3.74 2.48 -1.57
CA PHE A 80 -4.99 2.55 -0.82
C PHE A 80 -5.53 1.18 -0.42
N ASP A 81 -5.40 0.17 -1.27
CA ASP A 81 -5.84 -1.18 -0.95
C ASP A 81 -5.00 -1.78 0.19
N LEU A 82 -3.67 -1.58 0.12
CA LEU A 82 -2.72 -2.07 1.11
C LEU A 82 -2.94 -1.43 2.49
N ILE A 83 -2.89 -0.10 2.59
CA ILE A 83 -3.11 0.61 3.86
C ILE A 83 -4.56 0.45 4.31
N GLY A 84 -5.52 0.49 3.37
CA GLY A 84 -6.93 0.32 3.65
C GLY A 84 -7.29 -1.06 4.20
N GLY A 85 -6.60 -2.12 3.76
CA GLY A 85 -6.71 -3.47 4.29
C GLY A 85 -6.39 -3.50 5.79
N ASP A 86 -5.22 -2.99 6.17
CA ASP A 86 -4.78 -2.93 7.56
C ASP A 86 -5.69 -2.02 8.41
N LEU A 87 -6.12 -0.87 7.87
CA LEU A 87 -7.03 0.04 8.54
C LEU A 87 -8.40 -0.57 8.85
N ARG A 88 -8.91 -1.46 7.99
CA ARG A 88 -10.23 -2.09 8.20
C ARG A 88 -10.24 -3.03 9.40
N VAL A 89 -9.11 -3.66 9.71
CA VAL A 89 -8.94 -4.55 10.87
C VAL A 89 -8.34 -3.85 12.09
N ALA A 90 -8.01 -2.56 11.97
CA ALA A 90 -7.37 -1.80 13.03
C ALA A 90 -8.22 -1.71 14.31
N GLY A 91 -7.57 -1.82 15.48
CA GLY A 91 -8.22 -1.62 16.77
C GLY A 91 -9.19 -2.73 17.17
N TYR A 92 -9.01 -3.94 16.64
CA TYR A 92 -9.68 -5.14 17.14
C TYR A 92 -9.31 -5.39 18.61
N LYS A 93 -10.29 -5.78 19.44
CA LYS A 93 -10.10 -6.02 20.88
C LYS A 93 -10.57 -7.40 21.37
N GLY A 94 -10.83 -8.33 20.45
CA GLY A 94 -11.39 -9.64 20.80
C GLY A 94 -12.92 -9.62 20.93
N CYS A 95 -13.44 -10.68 21.55
CA CYS A 95 -14.86 -10.92 21.75
C CYS A 95 -15.44 -10.08 22.91
N VAL A 96 -15.31 -8.75 22.84
CA VAL A 96 -15.78 -7.85 23.91
C VAL A 96 -17.11 -7.19 23.54
N SER A 97 -18.18 -7.62 24.21
CA SER A 97 -19.54 -7.08 24.06
C SER A 97 -19.89 -5.96 25.05
N LYS A 98 -19.01 -5.68 26.03
CA LYS A 98 -19.25 -4.70 27.11
C LYS A 98 -18.23 -3.56 27.08
N ARG A 99 -18.66 -2.37 27.55
CA ARG A 99 -17.86 -1.14 27.57
C ARG A 99 -16.75 -1.10 28.63
N ASP A 100 -16.78 -1.98 29.62
CA ASP A 100 -15.85 -2.01 30.77
C ASP A 100 -15.05 -3.33 30.85
N THR A 101 -14.47 -3.76 29.73
CA THR A 101 -13.54 -4.90 29.72
C THR A 101 -12.13 -4.43 30.03
N THR A 102 -11.42 -5.15 30.90
CA THR A 102 -9.98 -4.90 31.12
C THR A 102 -9.21 -5.32 29.87
N PHE A 103 -8.45 -4.40 29.29
CA PHE A 103 -7.57 -4.64 28.15
C PHE A 103 -6.13 -4.50 28.64
N ASP A 104 -5.56 -5.62 29.06
CA ASP A 104 -4.28 -5.63 29.77
C ASP A 104 -3.16 -6.09 28.84
N ASN A 105 -2.16 -5.24 28.65
CA ASN A 105 -0.92 -5.64 27.99
C ASN A 105 -0.01 -6.31 29.01
N LEU A 106 0.19 -7.63 28.86
CA LEU A 106 0.97 -8.42 29.80
C LEU A 106 2.42 -8.62 29.36
N ILE A 107 2.89 -8.06 28.25
CA ILE A 107 4.26 -8.26 27.76
C ILE A 107 5.26 -7.51 28.66
N SER A 108 6.25 -8.21 29.22
CA SER A 108 7.11 -7.69 30.30
C SER A 108 8.13 -6.61 29.87
N SER A 109 8.43 -6.51 28.58
CA SER A 109 9.42 -5.56 28.03
C SER A 109 8.94 -4.96 26.72
N SER A 110 7.68 -4.54 26.67
CA SER A 110 7.15 -3.88 25.47
C SER A 110 7.69 -2.46 25.38
N GLY A 111 8.56 -2.17 24.41
CA GLY A 111 9.10 -0.81 24.21
C GLY A 111 7.99 0.24 24.00
N ALA A 112 8.33 1.54 24.09
CA ALA A 112 7.35 2.64 24.00
C ALA A 112 6.53 2.69 22.68
N VAL A 113 6.98 1.96 21.66
CA VAL A 113 6.34 1.78 20.35
C VAL A 113 5.18 0.78 20.40
N PHE A 114 5.21 -0.12 21.38
CA PHE A 114 4.28 -1.20 21.53
C PHE A 114 3.02 -0.74 22.27
N GLN A 115 2.05 -0.23 21.51
CA GLN A 115 0.79 0.32 22.04
C GLN A 115 -0.45 -0.23 21.28
N PRO A 116 -0.62 -1.56 21.22
CA PRO A 116 -1.72 -2.19 20.49
C PRO A 116 -3.12 -1.79 20.97
N GLU A 117 -3.27 -1.39 22.24
CA GLU A 117 -4.53 -0.94 22.83
C GLU A 117 -5.12 0.30 22.13
N ARG A 118 -4.26 1.10 21.49
CA ARG A 118 -4.66 2.28 20.74
C ARG A 118 -5.15 1.93 19.33
N GLY A 119 -4.77 0.78 18.78
CA GLY A 119 -5.24 0.29 17.48
C GLY A 119 -4.70 1.06 16.27
N ILE A 120 -4.69 2.38 16.33
CA ILE A 120 -4.19 3.29 15.30
C ILE A 120 -3.57 4.50 15.97
N GLN A 121 -2.42 4.93 15.46
CA GLN A 121 -1.72 6.14 15.87
C GLN A 121 -1.01 6.74 14.66
N GLY A 122 -0.67 8.02 14.72
CA GLY A 122 0.05 8.67 13.63
C GLY A 122 0.85 9.86 14.08
N TRP A 123 1.65 10.39 13.17
CA TRP A 123 2.48 11.55 13.39
C TRP A 123 2.37 12.47 12.19
N GLU A 124 2.03 13.72 12.48
CA GLU A 124 1.82 14.79 11.51
C GLU A 124 3.18 15.37 11.16
N ALA A 125 3.50 15.52 9.87
CA ALA A 125 4.71 16.25 9.51
C ALA A 125 4.59 17.73 9.91
N ASN A 126 5.66 18.31 10.45
CA ASN A 126 5.60 19.67 10.98
C ASN A 126 5.35 20.68 9.85
N GLY A 127 4.29 21.50 9.99
CA GLY A 127 3.90 22.50 9.01
C GLY A 127 3.21 21.95 7.77
N THR A 128 2.49 20.82 7.90
CA THR A 128 1.75 20.19 6.79
C THR A 128 0.24 20.15 6.96
N ALA A 129 -0.31 20.83 7.96
CA ALA A 129 -1.74 20.82 8.22
C ALA A 129 -2.55 21.34 7.01
N TYR A 130 -3.83 21.00 6.95
CA TYR A 130 -4.69 21.42 5.83
C TYR A 130 -4.60 22.94 5.61
N SER A 131 -4.34 23.34 4.37
CA SER A 131 -4.09 24.73 3.91
C SER A 131 -2.71 25.33 4.20
N ASP A 132 -1.82 24.63 4.91
CA ASP A 132 -0.41 25.00 4.96
C ASP A 132 0.20 24.86 3.55
N THR A 133 1.18 25.72 3.26
CA THR A 133 1.94 25.62 2.03
C THR A 133 3.05 24.61 2.24
N LEU A 134 2.88 23.42 1.69
CA LEU A 134 3.97 22.45 1.63
C LEU A 134 5.07 22.99 0.73
N ILE A 135 6.33 22.66 1.02
CA ILE A 135 7.45 23.08 0.18
C ILE A 135 7.82 21.90 -0.72
N PRO A 136 7.58 21.93 -2.05
CA PRO A 136 7.89 20.80 -2.92
C PRO A 136 9.36 20.37 -2.87
N ALA A 137 10.28 21.32 -2.66
CA ALA A 137 11.71 21.01 -2.49
C ALA A 137 12.02 20.19 -1.22
N SER A 138 11.13 20.20 -0.23
CA SER A 138 11.25 19.35 0.96
C SER A 138 10.72 17.93 0.74
N TRP A 139 9.92 17.70 -0.30
CA TRP A 139 9.37 16.38 -0.56
C TRP A 139 10.48 15.43 -0.99
N GLY A 140 10.52 14.28 -0.33
CA GLY A 140 11.60 13.31 -0.53
C GLY A 140 12.97 13.75 0.02
N SER A 141 13.09 14.92 0.66
CA SER A 141 14.23 15.18 1.55
C SER A 141 14.08 14.29 2.77
N LEU A 142 15.07 13.48 3.07
CA LEU A 142 14.99 12.55 4.19
C LEU A 142 15.44 13.22 5.49
N SER A 143 14.78 12.89 6.58
CA SER A 143 15.23 13.25 7.92
C SER A 143 14.91 12.15 8.92
N ALA A 144 15.74 12.02 9.96
CA ALA A 144 15.47 11.11 11.05
C ALA A 144 14.11 11.44 11.68
N GLN A 145 13.30 10.41 11.88
CA GLN A 145 11.99 10.53 12.53
C GLN A 145 12.17 11.00 13.98
N SER A 146 11.81 12.25 14.24
CA SER A 146 11.93 12.90 15.54
C SER A 146 10.77 13.86 15.79
N SER A 147 10.55 14.19 17.06
CA SER A 147 9.52 15.16 17.47
C SER A 147 9.73 16.58 16.94
N ALA A 148 10.91 16.88 16.37
CA ALA A 148 11.18 18.17 15.72
C ALA A 148 10.58 18.25 14.30
N ASN A 149 10.57 17.13 13.58
CA ASN A 149 10.10 17.05 12.20
C ASN A 149 8.66 16.53 12.10
N TRP A 150 8.21 15.79 13.11
CA TRP A 150 6.87 15.24 13.16
C TRP A 150 6.23 15.48 14.53
N LEU A 151 5.07 16.12 14.50
CA LEU A 151 4.26 16.42 15.66
C LEU A 151 3.52 15.16 16.11
N THR A 152 3.30 15.07 17.41
CA THR A 152 2.73 13.91 18.09
C THR A 152 1.67 14.36 19.08
N THR A 153 0.71 13.51 19.40
CA THR A 153 -0.24 13.78 20.49
C THR A 153 0.55 13.92 21.79
N THR A 154 0.19 14.88 22.64
CA THR A 154 0.85 15.10 23.94
C THR A 154 -0.05 14.66 25.10
N GLY A 155 0.53 14.46 26.30
CA GLY A 155 -0.22 14.09 27.51
C GLY A 155 -0.51 12.59 27.65
N ALA A 156 -1.64 12.23 28.26
CA ALA A 156 -1.99 10.84 28.60
C ALA A 156 -2.22 9.91 27.38
N GLN A 157 -2.30 10.50 26.18
CA GLN A 157 -2.45 9.79 24.89
C GLN A 157 -1.17 9.88 24.06
N SER A 158 -0.04 10.25 24.67
CA SER A 158 1.22 10.43 23.96
C SER A 158 1.65 9.19 23.19
N ASN A 159 1.84 9.35 21.89
CA ASN A 159 2.38 8.32 21.02
C ASN A 159 3.87 8.56 20.80
N SER A 160 4.70 7.73 21.45
CA SER A 160 6.15 7.78 21.29
C SER A 160 6.54 7.43 19.87
N MET A 161 7.37 8.30 19.28
CA MET A 161 7.91 8.08 17.94
C MET A 161 8.65 6.74 17.88
N PRO A 162 8.35 5.90 16.89
CA PRO A 162 9.00 4.61 16.75
C PRO A 162 10.42 4.73 16.20
N SER A 163 11.36 4.96 17.12
CA SER A 163 12.83 4.92 16.97
C SER A 163 13.44 5.86 15.92
N THR A 164 14.55 6.49 16.28
CA THR A 164 15.28 7.48 15.46
C THR A 164 16.09 6.86 14.31
N SER A 165 16.00 5.55 14.06
CA SER A 165 16.83 4.84 13.08
C SER A 165 16.24 4.80 11.67
N SER A 166 14.97 5.18 11.49
CA SER A 166 14.41 5.39 10.14
C SER A 166 14.46 6.85 9.75
N THR A 167 14.95 7.10 8.53
CA THR A 167 14.65 8.35 7.86
C THR A 167 13.28 8.25 7.18
N ALA A 168 12.56 9.35 7.12
CA ALA A 168 11.35 9.50 6.32
C ALA A 168 11.41 10.80 5.52
N ALA A 169 10.66 10.85 4.44
CA ALA A 169 10.51 12.03 3.61
C ALA A 169 9.85 13.15 4.44
N ARG A 170 10.53 14.30 4.51
CA ARG A 170 10.02 15.50 5.16
C ARG A 170 8.72 15.95 4.50
N GLY A 171 7.82 16.43 5.33
CA GLY A 171 6.51 16.88 4.90
C GLY A 171 5.54 15.76 4.54
N SER A 172 5.83 14.49 4.85
CA SER A 172 4.88 13.37 4.74
C SER A 172 4.58 12.79 6.11
N ASP A 173 3.33 12.44 6.35
CA ASP A 173 2.87 11.88 7.60
C ASP A 173 3.28 10.41 7.77
N ILE A 174 3.20 9.95 9.00
CA ILE A 174 3.48 8.58 9.39
C ILE A 174 2.25 8.02 10.09
N ILE A 175 1.93 6.76 9.81
CA ILE A 175 0.81 6.06 10.44
C ILE A 175 1.25 4.70 10.96
N ARG A 176 0.84 4.37 12.17
CA ARG A 176 0.98 3.06 12.80
C ARG A 176 -0.38 2.43 12.99
N ILE A 177 -0.49 1.17 12.60
CA ILE A 177 -1.73 0.41 12.62
C ILE A 177 -1.48 -0.91 13.35
N TRP A 178 -2.36 -1.24 14.29
CA TRP A 178 -2.44 -2.53 14.95
C TRP A 178 -3.69 -3.25 14.46
N GLY A 179 -3.47 -4.25 13.61
CA GLY A 179 -4.49 -5.12 13.06
C GLY A 179 -4.38 -6.54 13.60
N ILE A 180 -5.24 -7.40 13.08
CA ILE A 180 -5.22 -8.84 13.36
C ILE A 180 -4.94 -9.63 12.09
N GLU A 181 -4.36 -10.81 12.25
CA GLU A 181 -4.40 -11.84 11.23
C GLU A 181 -5.80 -12.47 11.20
N PRO A 182 -6.24 -13.02 10.04
CA PRO A 182 -7.58 -13.60 9.91
C PRO A 182 -7.74 -14.95 10.65
N TYR A 183 -6.75 -15.37 11.44
CA TYR A 183 -6.75 -16.65 12.13
C TYR A 183 -7.23 -16.48 13.57
N VAL A 184 -8.36 -17.13 13.89
CA VAL A 184 -8.94 -17.20 15.23
C VAL A 184 -8.73 -18.61 15.78
N PHE A 185 -8.22 -18.70 17.00
CA PHE A 185 -7.97 -19.95 17.70
C PHE A 185 -8.95 -20.10 18.85
N ASN A 186 -9.62 -21.24 18.92
CA ASN A 186 -10.40 -21.63 20.10
C ASN A 186 -9.45 -22.23 21.13
N ILE A 187 -9.39 -21.64 22.32
CA ILE A 187 -8.52 -22.09 23.40
C ILE A 187 -9.30 -23.06 24.29
N THR A 188 -8.86 -24.32 24.32
CA THR A 188 -9.50 -25.41 25.07
C THR A 188 -9.03 -25.45 26.52
N ASN A 189 -7.79 -25.03 26.79
CA ASN A 189 -7.23 -24.93 28.13
C ASN A 189 -6.19 -23.81 28.21
N ALA A 190 -6.02 -23.21 29.39
CA ALA A 190 -4.99 -22.19 29.60
C ALA A 190 -4.36 -22.33 30.99
N THR A 191 -3.04 -22.17 31.04
CA THR A 191 -2.26 -21.99 32.26
C THR A 191 -1.60 -20.60 32.23
N ALA A 192 -0.83 -20.25 33.27
CA ALA A 192 -0.07 -19.00 33.27
C ALA A 192 1.03 -18.95 32.19
N THR A 193 1.45 -20.09 31.64
CA THR A 193 2.58 -20.19 30.69
C THR A 193 2.23 -20.92 29.41
N THR A 194 1.04 -21.48 29.27
CA THR A 194 0.64 -22.23 28.08
C THR A 194 -0.82 -21.98 27.71
N LEU A 195 -1.11 -22.01 26.41
CA LEU A 195 -2.47 -22.12 25.88
C LEU A 195 -2.55 -23.43 25.11
N THR A 196 -3.66 -24.15 25.23
CA THR A 196 -3.94 -25.35 24.44
C THR A 196 -5.06 -25.02 23.46
N VAL A 197 -4.84 -25.38 22.20
CA VAL A 197 -5.77 -25.24 21.09
C VAL A 197 -6.02 -26.61 20.49
N ASP A 198 -7.10 -26.75 19.73
CA ASP A 198 -7.30 -27.96 18.93
C ASP A 198 -6.24 -28.01 17.82
N GLY A 199 -5.32 -28.98 17.91
CA GLY A 199 -4.06 -29.04 17.14
C GLY A 199 -4.23 -29.08 15.62
N ALA A 200 -5.44 -29.37 15.11
CA ALA A 200 -5.75 -29.32 13.68
C ALA A 200 -6.10 -27.91 13.15
N SER A 201 -6.29 -26.92 14.02
CA SER A 201 -6.96 -25.64 13.68
C SER A 201 -6.05 -24.42 13.56
N VAL A 202 -4.73 -24.58 13.72
CA VAL A 202 -3.80 -23.43 13.82
C VAL A 202 -3.05 -23.20 12.50
N ILE A 203 -3.65 -22.43 11.61
CA ILE A 203 -2.99 -21.86 10.42
C ILE A 203 -2.37 -20.51 10.84
N GLY A 204 -1.12 -20.21 10.45
CA GLY A 204 -0.51 -18.87 10.66
C GLY A 204 0.71 -18.81 11.59
N PHE A 205 0.97 -19.83 12.39
CA PHE A 205 2.33 -20.12 12.86
C PHE A 205 3.09 -20.75 11.67
N PRO A 206 4.34 -20.33 11.37
CA PRO A 206 5.01 -20.64 10.11
C PRO A 206 4.99 -22.14 9.86
N GLU A 207 4.69 -22.58 8.64
CA GLU A 207 4.69 -23.99 8.27
C GLU A 207 6.07 -24.55 8.59
N ALA A 208 6.19 -25.38 9.63
CA ALA A 208 7.41 -26.11 9.88
C ALA A 208 7.68 -26.91 8.61
N GLY A 209 8.89 -26.78 8.05
CA GLY A 209 9.40 -27.80 7.14
C GLY A 209 9.15 -29.18 7.79
N THR A 210 8.86 -30.18 6.96
CA THR A 210 8.30 -31.50 7.27
C THR A 210 9.10 -32.37 8.27
N GLY A 211 9.57 -31.83 9.40
CA GLY A 211 10.54 -32.43 10.29
C GLY A 211 10.81 -31.72 11.63
N SER A 212 10.13 -30.64 12.00
CA SER A 212 10.20 -30.08 13.37
C SER A 212 8.81 -29.85 13.95
N SER A 213 8.52 -30.47 15.11
CA SER A 213 7.22 -30.39 15.79
C SER A 213 6.92 -29.05 16.48
N ALA A 214 7.90 -28.13 16.52
CA ALA A 214 7.84 -26.85 17.23
C ALA A 214 8.17 -25.67 16.30
N ASP A 215 7.32 -24.63 16.30
CA ASP A 215 7.55 -23.37 15.58
C ASP A 215 8.12 -22.29 16.50
N THR A 216 9.44 -22.10 16.47
CA THR A 216 10.12 -21.09 17.28
C THR A 216 10.09 -19.72 16.59
N ASN A 217 9.02 -18.95 16.78
CA ASN A 217 9.00 -17.53 16.46
C ASN A 217 8.06 -16.75 17.37
N ASP A 218 8.52 -15.59 17.84
CA ASP A 218 7.70 -14.72 18.67
C ASP A 218 6.44 -14.26 17.94
N ARG A 219 5.30 -14.42 18.59
CA ARG A 219 3.98 -13.94 18.18
C ARG A 219 3.34 -13.19 19.31
N ILE A 220 2.39 -12.35 18.94
CA ILE A 220 1.61 -11.60 19.91
C ILE A 220 0.17 -11.98 19.71
N LEU A 221 -0.46 -12.40 20.79
CA LEU A 221 -1.82 -12.85 20.80
C LEU A 221 -2.65 -11.87 21.59
N ILE A 222 -3.81 -11.50 21.04
CA ILE A 222 -4.94 -11.07 21.86
C ILE A 222 -5.67 -12.34 22.26
N VAL A 223 -5.72 -12.62 23.56
CA VAL A 223 -6.56 -13.67 24.14
C VAL A 223 -7.74 -12.99 24.81
N SER A 224 -8.95 -13.30 24.39
CA SER A 224 -10.17 -12.68 24.91
C SER A 224 -11.22 -13.70 25.28
N ASP A 225 -11.99 -13.37 26.31
CA ASP A 225 -13.33 -13.90 26.53
C ASP A 225 -14.34 -12.74 26.53
N CYS A 226 -15.57 -12.99 27.01
CA CYS A 226 -16.61 -11.97 27.07
C CYS A 226 -16.39 -10.89 28.15
N GLU A 227 -15.38 -11.02 29.02
CA GLU A 227 -15.13 -10.13 30.16
C GLU A 227 -13.74 -9.47 30.13
N LYS A 228 -12.72 -10.19 29.65
CA LYS A 228 -11.32 -9.79 29.69
C LYS A 228 -10.65 -9.95 28.34
N THR A 229 -9.75 -9.03 28.04
CA THR A 229 -8.83 -9.14 26.92
C THR A 229 -7.40 -8.97 27.41
N LEU A 230 -6.57 -9.97 27.16
CA LEU A 230 -5.16 -9.99 27.54
C LEU A 230 -4.30 -10.03 26.28
N ILE A 231 -3.26 -9.19 26.23
CA ILE A 231 -2.22 -9.30 25.21
C ILE A 231 -1.06 -10.08 25.80
N VAL A 232 -0.69 -11.17 25.13
CA VAL A 232 0.41 -12.04 25.56
C VAL A 232 1.37 -12.30 24.41
N LYS A 233 2.63 -12.50 24.77
CA LYS A 233 3.68 -12.98 23.89
C LYS A 233 3.72 -14.51 23.90
N ALA A 234 3.60 -15.11 22.72
CA ALA A 234 3.83 -16.53 22.48
C ALA A 234 5.19 -16.70 21.80
N THR A 235 5.94 -17.74 22.16
CA THR A 235 7.32 -17.95 21.65
C THR A 235 7.52 -19.28 20.96
N ASP A 236 6.60 -20.22 21.17
CA ASP A 236 6.65 -21.53 20.55
C ASP A 236 5.23 -22.08 20.36
N PHE A 237 5.06 -22.93 19.34
CA PHE A 237 3.84 -23.67 19.09
C PHE A 237 4.17 -25.12 18.72
N ASP A 238 3.74 -26.06 19.56
CA ASP A 238 3.86 -27.50 19.32
C ASP A 238 2.61 -28.01 18.61
N ARG A 239 2.74 -28.35 17.32
CA ARG A 239 1.63 -28.86 16.50
C ARG A 239 1.14 -30.23 16.93
N SER A 240 2.01 -31.05 17.51
CA SER A 240 1.65 -32.42 17.89
C SER A 240 0.75 -32.46 19.11
N THR A 241 0.90 -31.47 20.00
CA THR A 241 0.11 -31.36 21.24
C THR A 241 -0.91 -30.23 21.20
N GLY A 242 -0.82 -29.32 20.22
CA GLY A 242 -1.65 -28.11 20.18
C GLY A 242 -1.30 -27.11 21.28
N VAL A 243 -0.06 -27.12 21.78
CA VAL A 243 0.35 -26.26 22.91
C VAL A 243 1.11 -25.04 22.39
N ILE A 244 0.63 -23.86 22.75
CA ILE A 244 1.31 -22.58 22.57
C ILE A 244 2.04 -22.25 23.88
N THR A 245 3.34 -22.01 23.81
CA THR A 245 4.15 -21.59 24.96
C THR A 245 4.19 -20.08 25.07
N LEU A 246 3.88 -19.56 26.26
CA LEU A 246 3.92 -18.13 26.59
C LEU A 246 5.18 -17.82 27.40
N SER A 247 6.00 -16.90 26.90
CA SER A 247 7.18 -16.40 27.62
C SER A 247 7.44 -14.93 27.31
N GLY A 248 8.19 -14.23 28.17
CA GLY A 248 8.36 -12.78 28.08
C GLY A 248 7.09 -11.99 28.47
N ASN A 249 6.26 -12.57 29.34
CA ASN A 249 5.08 -11.95 29.91
C ASN A 249 5.26 -11.69 31.40
N SER A 250 4.59 -10.66 31.90
CA SER A 250 4.42 -10.34 33.32
C SER A 250 3.56 -11.38 34.04
N GLY A 251 3.57 -11.37 35.38
CA GLY A 251 2.81 -12.32 36.21
C GLY A 251 1.28 -12.24 36.07
N GLY A 252 0.75 -11.25 35.34
CA GLY A 252 -0.68 -11.12 35.05
C GLY A 252 -1.24 -12.29 34.23
N THR A 253 -0.41 -13.12 33.58
CA THR A 253 -0.89 -14.27 32.79
C THR A 253 -1.63 -15.32 33.62
N SER A 254 -1.48 -15.29 34.95
CA SER A 254 -2.32 -16.08 35.87
C SER A 254 -3.83 -15.85 35.66
N GLN A 255 -4.24 -14.67 35.16
CA GLN A 255 -5.62 -14.35 34.81
C GLN A 255 -6.21 -15.26 33.72
N LEU A 256 -5.39 -15.83 32.83
CA LEU A 256 -5.84 -16.74 31.77
C LEU A 256 -6.58 -17.96 32.33
N THR A 257 -6.18 -18.45 33.50
CA THR A 257 -6.81 -19.62 34.16
C THR A 257 -8.25 -19.35 34.61
N SER A 258 -8.62 -18.07 34.79
CA SER A 258 -9.97 -17.65 35.19
C SER A 258 -10.90 -17.40 34.00
N MET A 259 -10.36 -17.25 32.79
CA MET A 259 -11.12 -16.95 31.59
C MET A 259 -11.84 -18.20 31.07
N ARG A 260 -12.95 -18.02 30.36
CA ARG A 260 -13.81 -19.12 29.85
C ARG A 260 -14.23 -18.85 28.41
N ASN A 261 -14.40 -19.91 27.60
CA ASN A 261 -14.73 -19.79 26.18
C ASN A 261 -13.78 -18.82 25.46
N MET A 262 -12.48 -19.00 25.71
CA MET A 262 -11.44 -18.11 25.26
C MET A 262 -11.19 -18.28 23.77
N GLU A 263 -11.01 -17.14 23.10
CA GLU A 263 -10.51 -17.07 21.73
C GLU A 263 -9.18 -16.34 21.73
N ALA A 264 -8.27 -16.74 20.86
CA ALA A 264 -7.03 -16.04 20.63
C ALA A 264 -6.89 -15.65 19.16
N VAL A 265 -6.35 -14.46 18.89
CA VAL A 265 -6.01 -14.00 17.54
C VAL A 265 -4.59 -13.44 17.53
N ILE A 266 -3.89 -13.62 16.41
CA ILE A 266 -2.57 -12.99 16.24
C ILE A 266 -2.77 -11.52 15.89
N ILE A 267 -2.03 -10.63 16.57
CA ILE A 267 -1.97 -9.22 16.23
C ILE A 267 -0.70 -8.87 15.49
N ARG A 268 -0.80 -7.89 14.59
CA ARG A 268 0.34 -7.32 13.87
C ARG A 268 0.33 -5.81 13.99
N GLY A 269 1.48 -5.26 14.37
CA GLY A 269 1.74 -3.83 14.29
C GLY A 269 2.52 -3.53 13.01
N VAL A 270 2.05 -2.57 12.24
CA VAL A 270 2.72 -2.07 11.03
C VAL A 270 2.82 -0.56 11.09
N GLN A 271 3.89 -0.03 10.52
CA GLN A 271 4.07 1.40 10.34
C GLN A 271 4.33 1.70 8.88
N TYR A 272 3.60 2.66 8.35
CA TYR A 272 3.74 3.19 7.01
C TYR A 272 4.34 4.59 7.03
N TYR A 273 5.28 4.83 6.13
CA TYR A 273 5.90 6.12 5.93
C TYR A 273 6.40 6.24 4.49
N ILE A 274 6.62 7.46 4.03
CA ILE A 274 7.29 7.72 2.75
C ILE A 274 8.79 7.79 2.99
N GLY A 275 9.57 7.03 2.22
CA GLY A 275 11.02 6.98 2.30
C GLY A 275 11.64 6.92 0.91
N LYS A 276 12.96 6.71 0.84
CA LYS A 276 13.65 6.45 -0.43
C LYS A 276 14.59 5.26 -0.27
N ARG A 277 14.80 4.54 -1.38
CA ARG A 277 15.66 3.36 -1.39
C ARG A 277 17.07 3.72 -0.98
N GLY A 278 17.60 3.01 0.01
CA GLY A 278 18.94 3.22 0.54
C GLY A 278 19.17 4.60 1.17
N ASP A 279 18.10 5.32 1.54
CA ASP A 279 18.13 6.72 1.96
C ASP A 279 18.81 7.67 0.95
N ASP A 280 18.83 7.30 -0.34
CA ASP A 280 19.43 8.10 -1.40
C ASP A 280 18.41 9.14 -1.91
N ALA A 281 18.80 10.42 -1.86
CA ALA A 281 17.97 11.53 -2.31
C ALA A 281 17.63 11.49 -3.81
N ASN A 282 18.41 10.77 -4.64
CA ASN A 282 18.17 10.65 -6.07
C ASN A 282 17.08 9.62 -6.42
N ASN A 283 16.84 8.66 -5.53
CA ASN A 283 15.82 7.65 -5.75
C ASN A 283 14.41 8.26 -5.64
N HIS A 284 13.47 7.64 -6.34
CA HIS A 284 12.08 8.03 -6.21
C HIS A 284 11.59 7.79 -4.78
N PRO A 285 10.71 8.65 -4.27
CA PRO A 285 10.02 8.41 -3.02
C PRO A 285 9.08 7.21 -3.17
N SER A 286 9.08 6.35 -2.16
CA SER A 286 8.30 5.13 -2.12
C SER A 286 7.56 5.01 -0.78
N LEU A 287 6.43 4.31 -0.80
CA LEU A 287 5.79 3.84 0.43
C LEU A 287 6.63 2.71 1.02
N TYR A 288 7.04 2.88 2.27
CA TYR A 288 7.69 1.85 3.06
C TYR A 288 6.78 1.34 4.16
N ARG A 289 6.99 0.08 4.53
CA ARG A 289 6.41 -0.56 5.71
C ARG A 289 7.50 -1.08 6.62
N LYS A 290 7.32 -0.87 7.92
CA LYS A 290 8.04 -1.60 8.96
C LYS A 290 7.06 -2.40 9.81
N ARG A 291 7.41 -3.63 10.14
CA ARG A 291 6.64 -4.45 11.08
C ARG A 291 7.14 -4.20 12.49
N ILE A 292 6.24 -4.27 13.46
CA ILE A 292 6.58 -4.17 14.88
C ILE A 292 6.76 -5.58 15.42
N LYS A 293 7.96 -5.85 15.95
CA LYS A 293 8.32 -7.13 16.59
C LYS A 293 7.67 -7.24 17.97
N ALA A 294 7.65 -8.45 18.51
CA ALA A 294 7.03 -8.74 19.81
C ALA A 294 7.74 -8.07 21.00
N ASP A 295 8.99 -7.65 20.83
CA ASP A 295 9.75 -6.86 21.80
C ASP A 295 9.51 -5.34 21.69
N GLY A 296 8.65 -4.91 20.75
CA GLY A 296 8.36 -3.50 20.49
C GLY A 296 9.41 -2.79 19.63
N THR A 297 10.38 -3.50 19.06
CA THR A 297 11.30 -2.95 18.06
C THR A 297 10.68 -2.97 16.67
N LEU A 298 11.19 -2.13 15.76
CA LEU A 298 10.81 -2.17 14.36
C LEU A 298 11.71 -3.14 13.60
N ASP A 299 11.11 -3.88 12.67
CA ASP A 299 11.82 -4.68 11.68
C ASP A 299 12.44 -3.80 10.57
N ASP A 300 13.18 -4.45 9.69
CA ASP A 300 13.75 -3.79 8.51
C ASP A 300 12.66 -3.16 7.64
N ALA A 301 13.01 -2.07 6.97
CA ALA A 301 12.11 -1.36 6.08
C ALA A 301 11.89 -2.16 4.79
N GLU A 302 10.62 -2.39 4.46
CA GLU A 302 10.20 -3.02 3.21
C GLU A 302 9.63 -1.95 2.28
N GLU A 303 10.19 -1.83 1.09
CA GLU A 303 9.64 -0.97 0.04
C GLU A 303 8.45 -1.65 -0.62
N LEU A 304 7.31 -0.96 -0.67
CA LEU A 304 6.06 -1.54 -1.18
C LEU A 304 5.65 -0.96 -2.52
N VAL A 305 5.67 0.37 -2.64
CA VAL A 305 5.16 1.09 -3.81
C VAL A 305 6.06 2.26 -4.12
N GLU A 306 6.73 2.21 -5.27
CA GLU A 306 7.53 3.33 -5.78
C GLU A 306 6.62 4.43 -6.37
N GLY A 307 7.08 5.68 -6.31
CA GLY A 307 6.36 6.83 -6.89
C GLY A 307 5.32 7.44 -5.96
N ILE A 308 5.30 7.09 -4.66
CA ILE A 308 4.47 7.78 -3.67
C ILE A 308 5.27 8.94 -3.09
N ALA A 309 5.06 10.15 -3.63
CA ALA A 309 5.86 11.33 -3.31
C ALA A 309 5.52 11.98 -1.97
N ASN A 310 4.26 11.94 -1.56
CA ASN A 310 3.82 12.49 -0.29
C ASN A 310 2.56 11.76 0.22
N MET A 311 2.41 11.69 1.54
CA MET A 311 1.24 11.15 2.22
C MET A 311 0.82 12.11 3.32
N GLN A 312 -0.46 12.48 3.34
CA GLN A 312 -1.08 13.37 4.32
C GLN A 312 -2.33 12.71 4.89
N ILE A 313 -2.55 12.80 6.20
CA ILE A 313 -3.54 12.00 6.92
C ILE A 313 -4.26 12.83 7.97
N VAL A 314 -5.59 12.81 7.93
CA VAL A 314 -6.43 13.33 9.02
C VAL A 314 -7.29 12.22 9.62
N TYR A 315 -7.49 12.31 10.92
CA TYR A 315 -8.15 11.31 11.75
C TYR A 315 -9.55 11.79 12.12
N GLY A 316 -10.54 10.99 11.76
CA GLY A 316 -11.94 11.21 12.10
C GLY A 316 -12.22 10.71 13.52
N GLU A 317 -12.27 11.63 14.47
CA GLU A 317 -12.50 11.35 15.88
C GLU A 317 -13.97 11.58 16.25
N LYS A 318 -14.53 10.66 17.03
CA LYS A 318 -15.83 10.85 17.68
C LYS A 318 -15.69 11.82 18.84
N THR A 319 -16.37 12.95 18.79
CA THR A 319 -16.57 13.84 19.94
C THR A 319 -18.06 13.88 20.26
N GLY A 320 -18.46 13.34 21.41
CA GLY A 320 -19.89 13.16 21.76
C GLY A 320 -20.21 11.85 22.50
N THR A 321 -21.49 11.54 22.58
CA THR A 321 -22.05 10.35 23.27
C THR A 321 -21.73 9.04 22.56
N THR A 322 -21.77 7.96 23.33
CA THR A 322 -21.30 6.62 22.99
C THR A 322 -22.08 5.88 21.90
N SER A 323 -23.20 6.44 21.40
CA SER A 323 -24.03 5.86 20.32
C SER A 323 -23.67 6.37 18.93
N GLN A 324 -22.78 7.35 18.80
CA GLN A 324 -22.37 7.89 17.50
C GLN A 324 -21.41 6.91 16.81
N ILE A 325 -21.71 6.55 15.56
CA ILE A 325 -20.90 5.62 14.76
C ILE A 325 -19.94 6.39 13.83
N ALA A 326 -20.33 7.56 13.34
CA ALA A 326 -19.52 8.42 12.47
C ALA A 326 -18.56 9.34 13.25
N ALA A 327 -17.53 9.85 12.56
CA ALA A 327 -16.64 10.87 13.09
C ALA A 327 -17.37 12.20 13.28
N SER A 328 -17.06 12.93 14.35
CA SER A 328 -17.61 14.27 14.63
C SER A 328 -16.71 15.38 14.08
N ARG A 329 -15.39 15.13 14.02
CA ARG A 329 -14.38 16.04 13.50
C ARG A 329 -13.25 15.28 12.82
N TYR A 330 -12.54 15.95 11.91
CA TYR A 330 -11.28 15.47 11.34
C TYR A 330 -10.15 16.39 11.80
N VAL A 331 -9.08 15.80 12.33
CA VAL A 331 -7.93 16.52 12.88
C VAL A 331 -6.62 15.85 12.44
N THR A 332 -5.53 16.61 12.41
CA THR A 332 -4.16 16.07 12.25
C THR A 332 -3.78 15.22 13.46
N ALA A 333 -2.73 14.42 13.33
CA ALA A 333 -2.35 13.44 14.35
C ALA A 333 -2.05 14.06 15.73
N ASP A 334 -1.36 15.20 15.75
CA ASP A 334 -1.01 15.96 16.95
C ASP A 334 -2.23 16.52 17.70
N ASN A 335 -3.35 16.70 17.00
CA ASN A 335 -4.60 17.23 17.54
C ASN A 335 -5.62 16.15 17.92
N VAL A 336 -5.29 14.87 17.77
CA VAL A 336 -6.13 13.76 18.26
C VAL A 336 -6.14 13.77 19.79
N THR A 337 -7.32 13.83 20.41
CA THR A 337 -7.42 13.87 21.88
C THR A 337 -7.46 12.49 22.52
N ASP A 338 -8.00 11.50 21.81
CA ASP A 338 -8.03 10.11 22.22
C ASP A 338 -8.04 9.18 21.01
N TRP A 339 -6.92 8.48 20.80
CA TRP A 339 -6.74 7.52 19.71
C TRP A 339 -7.77 6.39 19.74
N SER A 340 -8.33 6.06 20.90
CA SER A 340 -9.37 5.05 21.02
C SER A 340 -10.72 5.48 20.42
N ARG A 341 -10.91 6.79 20.20
CA ARG A 341 -12.12 7.40 19.62
C ARG A 341 -12.02 7.68 18.12
N VAL A 342 -10.87 7.37 17.50
CA VAL A 342 -10.69 7.46 16.05
C VAL A 342 -11.45 6.33 15.37
N VAL A 343 -12.31 6.69 14.42
CA VAL A 343 -13.22 5.75 13.73
C VAL A 343 -13.12 5.80 12.22
N SER A 344 -12.45 6.80 11.67
CA SER A 344 -12.15 6.87 10.25
C SER A 344 -10.84 7.61 10.02
N VAL A 345 -10.24 7.39 8.87
CA VAL A 345 -9.02 8.06 8.39
C VAL A 345 -9.31 8.59 7.01
N ARG A 346 -8.94 9.84 6.74
CA ARG A 346 -8.89 10.37 5.38
C ARG A 346 -7.44 10.61 5.02
N MET A 347 -7.02 10.02 3.90
CA MET A 347 -5.64 10.04 3.43
C MET A 347 -5.59 10.68 2.04
N TRP A 348 -4.59 11.52 1.81
CA TRP A 348 -4.22 12.08 0.52
C TRP A 348 -2.82 11.62 0.15
N LEU A 349 -2.70 11.04 -1.04
CA LEU A 349 -1.44 10.66 -1.63
C LEU A 349 -1.12 11.61 -2.77
N LEU A 350 0.12 12.05 -2.84
CA LEU A 350 0.67 12.62 -4.06
C LEU A 350 1.46 11.52 -4.75
N VAL A 351 0.96 11.04 -5.88
CA VAL A 351 1.61 10.00 -6.66
C VAL A 351 2.33 10.63 -7.83
N GLU A 352 3.56 10.20 -8.10
CA GLU A 352 4.41 10.67 -9.19
C GLU A 352 4.86 9.55 -10.11
N THR A 353 5.20 9.90 -11.34
CA THR A 353 5.79 8.96 -12.29
C THR A 353 7.22 8.60 -11.88
N THR A 354 7.56 7.32 -11.94
CA THR A 354 8.94 6.82 -11.74
C THR A 354 9.80 7.00 -12.98
N ASN A 355 9.19 7.14 -14.16
CA ASN A 355 9.90 7.57 -15.35
C ASN A 355 10.03 9.11 -15.36
N ASP A 356 11.25 9.58 -15.60
CA ASP A 356 11.51 10.99 -15.84
C ASP A 356 11.11 11.41 -17.28
N PHE A 357 10.98 12.71 -17.51
CA PHE A 357 10.73 13.31 -18.84
C PHE A 357 9.36 13.05 -19.47
N ILE A 358 8.34 12.74 -18.66
CA ILE A 358 6.96 12.53 -19.14
C ILE A 358 6.29 13.85 -19.55
N VAL A 359 6.54 14.93 -18.80
CA VAL A 359 5.95 16.26 -19.09
C VAL A 359 6.96 17.20 -19.78
N SER A 360 6.43 18.29 -20.36
CA SER A 360 7.21 19.28 -21.13
C SER A 360 8.36 19.92 -20.34
N ALA A 361 9.23 20.67 -21.04
CA ALA A 361 10.39 21.34 -20.46
C ALA A 361 10.07 22.27 -19.27
N THR A 362 8.88 22.85 -19.25
CA THR A 362 8.27 23.50 -18.10
C THR A 362 7.42 22.45 -17.37
N GLY A 363 7.75 22.14 -16.12
CA GLY A 363 7.00 21.18 -15.29
C GLY A 363 5.50 21.45 -15.27
N GLN A 364 4.71 20.40 -15.04
CA GLN A 364 3.24 20.50 -15.06
C GLN A 364 2.71 20.89 -13.68
N ASN A 365 1.93 21.95 -13.60
CA ASN A 365 1.25 22.33 -12.35
C ASN A 365 0.32 21.20 -11.89
N TYR A 366 0.30 20.96 -10.58
CA TYR A 366 -0.63 20.04 -9.94
C TYR A 366 -1.21 20.65 -8.68
N SER A 367 -2.39 20.19 -8.29
CA SER A 367 -2.98 20.49 -7.00
C SER A 367 -2.69 19.38 -6.01
N TYR A 368 -2.34 19.73 -4.78
CA TYR A 368 -2.25 18.80 -3.66
C TYR A 368 -2.79 19.48 -2.40
N ILE A 369 -3.72 18.82 -1.69
CA ILE A 369 -4.36 19.28 -0.44
C ILE A 369 -4.90 20.73 -0.51
N GLY A 370 -5.50 21.09 -1.65
CA GLY A 370 -6.11 22.41 -1.88
C GLY A 370 -5.12 23.53 -2.23
N LYS A 371 -3.85 23.21 -2.49
CA LYS A 371 -2.83 24.15 -2.98
C LYS A 371 -2.33 23.73 -4.35
N THR A 372 -2.03 24.71 -5.20
CA THR A 372 -1.40 24.48 -6.50
C THR A 372 0.11 24.66 -6.40
N TYR A 373 0.86 23.74 -6.97
CA TYR A 373 2.32 23.73 -6.99
C TYR A 373 2.82 23.73 -8.42
N THR A 374 3.94 24.42 -8.65
CA THR A 374 4.65 24.48 -9.93
C THR A 374 5.98 23.75 -9.79
N PRO A 375 6.08 22.48 -10.23
CA PRO A 375 7.33 21.73 -10.13
C PRO A 375 8.37 22.27 -11.12
N THR A 376 9.65 22.10 -10.76
CA THR A 376 10.79 22.39 -11.64
C THR A 376 11.24 21.16 -12.44
N ASP A 377 10.70 19.98 -12.11
CA ASP A 377 11.02 18.72 -12.77
C ASP A 377 10.01 18.34 -13.87
N ARG A 378 10.29 17.23 -14.54
CA ARG A 378 9.49 16.69 -15.65
C ARG A 378 8.70 15.44 -15.26
N ARG A 379 8.23 15.36 -14.02
CA ARG A 379 7.38 14.26 -13.55
C ARG A 379 5.92 14.66 -13.59
N PHE A 380 5.08 13.71 -13.98
CA PHE A 380 3.64 13.87 -13.83
C PHE A 380 3.28 13.53 -12.38
N ARG A 381 2.41 14.34 -11.75
CA ARG A 381 1.95 14.14 -10.39
C ARG A 381 0.44 14.25 -10.29
N ARG A 382 -0.15 13.46 -9.41
CA ARG A 382 -1.58 13.45 -9.18
C ARG A 382 -1.91 13.27 -7.71
N GLU A 383 -2.78 14.12 -7.21
CA GLU A 383 -3.44 13.90 -5.93
C GLU A 383 -4.46 12.78 -6.07
N MET A 384 -4.41 11.82 -5.15
CA MET A 384 -5.47 10.85 -4.95
C MET A 384 -5.85 10.86 -3.46
N SER A 385 -7.11 10.61 -3.15
CA SER A 385 -7.57 10.59 -1.76
C SER A 385 -8.59 9.49 -1.50
N MET A 386 -8.58 8.97 -0.28
CA MET A 386 -9.53 7.97 0.18
C MET A 386 -9.91 8.23 1.64
N THR A 387 -11.18 8.00 1.98
CA THR A 387 -11.63 7.93 3.37
C THR A 387 -11.93 6.47 3.73
N ILE A 388 -11.27 5.94 4.76
CA ILE A 388 -11.43 4.57 5.25
C ILE A 388 -12.05 4.61 6.65
N ASN A 389 -13.11 3.82 6.86
CA ASN A 389 -13.70 3.62 8.19
C ASN A 389 -13.05 2.42 8.90
N LEU A 390 -12.79 2.56 10.20
CA LEU A 390 -12.27 1.50 11.05
C LEU A 390 -13.45 0.64 11.52
N ARG A 391 -13.60 -0.56 10.96
CA ARG A 391 -14.76 -1.44 11.22
C ARG A 391 -14.87 -1.84 12.69
N ASN A 392 -13.74 -2.19 13.30
CA ASN A 392 -13.69 -2.61 14.70
C ASN A 392 -13.93 -1.47 15.71
N ARG A 393 -13.97 -0.20 15.25
CA ARG A 393 -14.27 0.99 16.06
C ARG A 393 -15.70 1.52 15.86
N THR A 394 -16.36 1.08 14.80
CA THR A 394 -17.71 1.52 14.40
C THR A 394 -18.79 0.52 14.80
N LEU A 395 -18.44 -0.76 14.97
CA LEU A 395 -19.39 -1.85 15.30
C LEU A 395 -19.72 -2.00 16.79
N GLY A 396 -19.30 -1.07 17.66
CA GLY A 396 -19.50 -1.14 19.12
C GLY A 396 -20.88 -0.77 19.66
N ALA A 397 -21.93 -0.71 18.84
CA ALA A 397 -23.31 -0.54 19.30
C ALA A 397 -24.30 -0.91 18.19
N MET A 398 -24.56 -2.21 17.99
CA MET A 398 -25.86 -2.62 17.45
C MET A 398 -26.73 -3.04 18.63
N PRO A 399 -27.68 -2.19 19.08
CA PRO A 399 -28.67 -2.59 20.06
C PRO A 399 -29.80 -3.34 19.35
N TRP A 400 -29.60 -4.63 19.03
CA TRP A 400 -30.71 -5.48 18.56
C TRP A 400 -30.51 -6.93 18.99
N MET A 401 -31.01 -7.26 20.19
CA MET A 401 -32.10 -8.24 20.46
C MET A 401 -32.18 -8.56 21.95
#